data_AF-A0AAN7PMC6-F1
#
_entry.id   AF-A0AAN7PMC6-F1
#
_cell.length_a   1.000
_cell.length_b   1.000
_cell.length_c   1.000
_cell.angle_alpha   90.00
_cell.angle_beta   90.00
_cell.angle_gamma   90.00
#
_symmetry.space_group_name_H-M   'P 1'
#
loop_
_entity.id
_entity.type
_entity.pdbx_description
1 polymer ?
#
loop_
_entity_poly.entity_id
_entity_poly.type
_entity_poly.pdbx_seq_one_letter_code
_entity_poly.pdbx_strand_id
1 'polypeptide(L)'
;MKNLAENELILKVIMNTTYSELSDSGSSSSLSSSSDDEFAPPSKRKNLTRIENYVQHVVHRYSDDEFKSHFRMSSLTAYKIIDVLKDSQHIPCHKDGQDKISAEKAFLIALCP
;
A
#
# COMPACT_ATOMS: atom_id res chain seq x y z
N MET A 1 -27.29 15.22 0.56
CA MET A 1 -26.59 15.06 1.85
C MET A 1 -26.69 13.62 2.34
N LYS A 2 -26.32 12.66 1.50
CA LYS A 2 -26.08 11.26 1.86
C LYS A 2 -24.63 11.00 1.47
N ASN A 3 -23.89 10.26 2.30
CA ASN A 3 -22.73 9.43 1.92
C ASN A 3 -21.54 9.46 2.87
N LEU A 4 -21.50 10.26 3.94
CA LEU A 4 -20.41 10.09 4.91
C LEU A 4 -20.54 8.75 5.67
N ALA A 5 -21.75 8.43 6.13
CA ALA A 5 -22.05 7.17 6.80
C ALA A 5 -21.98 5.95 5.86
N GLU A 6 -22.38 6.11 4.60
CA GLU A 6 -22.32 5.04 3.60
C GLU A 6 -20.87 4.72 3.22
N ASN A 7 -20.01 5.75 3.11
CA ASN A 7 -18.58 5.57 2.85
C ASN A 7 -17.85 4.88 4.01
N GLU A 8 -18.19 5.21 5.26
CA GLU A 8 -17.66 4.47 6.42
C GLU A 8 -18.08 3.01 6.42
N LEU A 9 -19.32 2.72 6.05
CA LEU A 9 -19.85 1.37 6.00
C LEU A 9 -19.12 0.54 4.93
N ILE A 10 -18.87 1.12 3.76
CA ILE A 10 -18.12 0.49 2.67
C ILE A 10 -16.69 0.14 3.13
N LEU A 11 -16.00 1.07 3.81
CA LEU A 11 -14.65 0.81 4.35
C LEU A 11 -14.64 -0.32 5.38
N LYS A 12 -15.65 -0.38 6.26
CA LYS A 12 -15.79 -1.46 7.26
C LYS A 12 -16.03 -2.82 6.61
N VAL A 13 -16.85 -2.87 5.56
CA VAL A 13 -17.12 -4.12 4.83
C VAL A 13 -15.85 -4.62 4.12
N ILE A 14 -15.12 -3.74 3.44
CA ILE A 14 -13.88 -4.12 2.73
C ILE A 14 -12.83 -4.68 3.71
N MET A 15 -12.64 -4.03 4.86
CA MET A 15 -11.67 -4.48 5.86
C MET A 15 -12.03 -5.85 6.45
N ASN A 16 -13.30 -6.12 6.72
CA ASN A 16 -13.70 -7.41 7.30
C ASN A 16 -13.54 -8.59 6.32
N THR A 17 -13.75 -8.39 5.02
CA THR A 17 -13.61 -9.47 4.04
C THR A 17 -12.15 -9.92 3.88
N THR A 18 -11.18 -9.02 4.04
CA THR A 18 -9.75 -9.35 3.92
C THR A 18 -9.20 -10.16 5.10
N TYR A 19 -9.80 -10.07 6.29
CA TYR A 19 -9.33 -10.81 7.46
C TYR A 19 -9.79 -12.28 7.50
N SER A 20 -10.84 -12.65 6.76
CA SER A 20 -11.40 -14.01 6.83
C SER A 20 -10.75 -15.03 5.89
N GLU A 21 -9.86 -14.62 4.97
CA GLU A 21 -9.21 -15.54 4.01
C GLU A 21 -7.76 -15.94 4.35
N LEU A 22 -7.25 -15.60 5.55
CA LEU A 22 -5.84 -15.88 5.93
C LEU A 22 -5.62 -16.99 6.97
N SER A 23 -6.59 -17.86 7.25
CA SER A 23 -6.36 -19.02 8.12
C SER A 23 -6.20 -20.31 7.32
N ASP A 24 -5.02 -20.51 6.73
CA ASP A 24 -4.50 -21.85 6.42
C ASP A 24 -3.00 -21.95 6.75
N SER A 25 -2.63 -23.14 7.20
CA SER A 25 -1.56 -23.44 8.17
C SER A 25 -0.13 -23.31 7.63
N GLY A 26 0.73 -22.64 8.40
CA GLY A 26 2.18 -22.60 8.18
C GLY A 26 2.96 -22.99 9.44
N SER A 27 3.68 -24.10 9.38
CA SER A 27 4.40 -24.77 10.47
C SER A 27 5.35 -23.87 11.29
N SER A 28 5.36 -24.07 12.60
CA SER A 28 6.27 -23.42 13.55
C SER A 28 7.68 -24.00 13.48
N SER A 29 8.67 -23.21 13.07
CA SER A 29 10.09 -23.48 13.33
C SER A 29 10.58 -22.61 14.48
N SER A 30 10.96 -23.25 15.59
CA SER A 30 11.59 -22.62 16.75
C SER A 30 12.96 -22.04 16.37
N LEU A 31 13.13 -20.72 16.55
CA LEU A 31 14.45 -20.08 16.50
C LEU A 31 14.89 -19.73 17.92
N SER A 32 15.98 -20.36 18.34
CA SER A 32 16.66 -20.13 19.62
C SER A 32 17.20 -18.69 19.68
N SER A 33 16.84 -17.96 20.73
CA SER A 33 17.32 -16.61 21.02
C SER A 33 18.60 -16.67 21.83
N SER A 34 19.75 -16.39 21.20
CA SER A 34 21.00 -16.09 21.90
C SER A 34 21.39 -14.66 21.54
N SER A 35 21.26 -13.78 22.52
CA SER A 35 21.51 -12.34 22.41
C SER A 35 22.95 -12.06 22.79
N ASP A 36 23.82 -11.91 21.79
CA ASP A 36 25.12 -11.24 21.93
C ASP A 36 24.98 -9.86 21.27
N ASP A 37 24.83 -8.84 22.11
CA ASP A 37 24.73 -7.42 21.71
C ASP A 37 26.14 -6.91 21.38
N GLU A 38 26.66 -7.31 20.22
CA GLU A 38 27.86 -6.72 19.63
C GLU A 38 27.42 -5.60 18.68
N PHE A 39 27.78 -4.36 19.00
CA PHE A 39 27.42 -3.17 18.24
C PHE A 39 28.14 -3.18 16.88
N ALA A 40 27.57 -3.92 15.92
CA ALA A 40 28.10 -4.02 14.58
C ALA A 40 28.12 -2.62 13.94
N PRO A 41 29.23 -2.19 13.31
CA PRO A 41 29.27 -0.92 12.62
C PRO A 41 28.16 -0.90 11.55
N PRO A 42 27.51 0.26 11.31
CA PRO A 42 26.42 0.35 10.36
C PRO A 42 26.92 -0.13 9.00
N SER A 43 26.42 -1.30 8.58
CA SER A 43 26.71 -1.83 7.25
C SER A 43 26.35 -0.76 6.22
N LYS A 44 27.23 -0.53 5.23
CA LYS A 44 26.97 0.44 4.16
C LYS A 44 25.62 0.11 3.54
N ARG A 45 24.64 1.01 3.71
CA ARG A 45 23.31 0.83 3.13
C ARG A 45 23.49 0.61 1.62
N LYS A 46 22.95 -0.50 1.11
CA LYS A 46 22.98 -0.78 -0.32
C LYS A 46 22.25 0.37 -1.03
N ASN A 47 22.88 0.95 -2.05
CA ASN A 47 22.21 1.92 -2.91
C ASN A 47 21.12 1.16 -3.70
N LEU A 48 19.86 1.41 -3.35
CA LEU A 48 18.73 0.87 -4.10
C LEU A 48 18.47 1.79 -5.29
N THR A 49 18.53 1.23 -6.51
CA THR A 49 18.08 1.93 -7.71
C THR A 49 16.59 2.22 -7.57
N ARG A 50 16.21 3.49 -7.54
CA ARG A 50 14.82 3.92 -7.55
C ARG A 50 14.36 4.11 -9.00
N ILE A 51 13.26 3.47 -9.35
CA ILE A 51 12.61 3.72 -10.64
C ILE A 51 11.81 5.01 -10.51
N GLU A 52 12.24 6.05 -11.22
CA GLU A 52 11.50 7.30 -11.29
C GLU A 52 10.19 7.10 -12.07
N ASN A 53 9.13 7.79 -11.63
CA ASN A 53 7.83 7.79 -12.30
C ASN A 53 7.23 6.39 -12.54
N TYR A 54 7.53 5.44 -11.63
CA TYR A 54 7.04 4.06 -11.71
C TYR A 54 5.52 3.98 -11.88
N VAL A 55 4.77 4.75 -11.08
CA VAL A 55 3.30 4.79 -11.17
C VAL A 55 2.86 5.27 -12.56
N GLN A 56 3.43 6.39 -13.04
CA GLN A 56 3.03 7.04 -14.28
C GLN A 56 3.41 6.25 -15.55
N HIS A 57 4.47 5.46 -15.52
CA HIS A 57 5.01 4.83 -16.73
C HIS A 57 4.93 3.30 -16.73
N VAL A 58 4.88 2.68 -15.56
CA VAL A 58 4.88 1.22 -15.43
C VAL A 58 3.50 0.70 -15.07
N VAL A 59 2.89 1.23 -14.01
CA VAL A 59 1.61 0.71 -13.49
C VAL A 59 0.48 0.82 -14.52
N HIS A 60 0.37 1.94 -15.23
CA HIS A 60 -0.65 2.12 -16.27
C HIS A 60 -0.50 1.18 -17.48
N ARG A 61 0.61 0.47 -17.60
CA ARG A 61 0.84 -0.50 -18.69
C ARG A 61 0.52 -1.93 -18.28
N TYR A 62 0.23 -2.18 -17.00
CA TYR A 62 -0.15 -3.50 -16.52
C TYR A 62 -1.52 -3.90 -17.06
N SER A 63 -1.62 -5.15 -17.48
CA SER A 63 -2.89 -5.84 -17.58
C SER A 63 -3.55 -5.99 -16.20
N ASP A 64 -4.84 -6.28 -16.16
CA ASP A 64 -5.56 -6.48 -14.90
C ASP A 64 -4.97 -7.62 -14.05
N ASP A 65 -4.47 -8.68 -14.69
CA ASP A 65 -3.84 -9.82 -14.00
C ASP A 65 -2.48 -9.44 -13.40
N GLU A 66 -1.66 -8.70 -14.15
CA GLU A 66 -0.38 -8.17 -13.65
C GLU A 66 -0.62 -7.19 -12.49
N PHE A 67 -1.57 -6.27 -12.66
CA PHE A 67 -1.95 -5.33 -11.61
C PHE A 67 -2.39 -6.07 -10.34
N LYS A 68 -3.26 -7.08 -10.48
CA LYS A 68 -3.73 -7.89 -9.35
C LYS A 68 -2.58 -8.69 -8.70
N SER A 69 -1.62 -9.17 -9.47
CA SER A 69 -0.46 -9.87 -8.93
C SER A 69 0.44 -8.93 -8.09
N HIS A 70 0.65 -7.70 -8.57
CA HIS A 70 1.50 -6.72 -7.90
C HIS A 70 0.84 -6.08 -6.67
N PHE A 71 -0.41 -5.65 -6.79
CA PHE A 71 -1.13 -4.88 -5.75
C PHE A 71 -2.09 -5.73 -4.93
N ARG A 72 -2.24 -7.02 -5.24
CA ARG A 72 -3.18 -7.95 -4.58
C ARG A 72 -4.65 -7.48 -4.61
N MET A 73 -4.97 -6.59 -5.55
CA MET A 73 -6.28 -5.95 -5.71
C MET A 73 -6.58 -5.77 -7.21
N SER A 74 -7.84 -5.85 -7.62
CA SER A 74 -8.20 -5.52 -9.00
C SER A 74 -7.95 -4.03 -9.31
N SER A 75 -7.55 -3.73 -10.55
CA SER A 75 -7.35 -2.37 -11.05
C SER A 75 -8.61 -1.52 -10.84
N LEU A 76 -9.77 -2.04 -11.23
CA LEU A 76 -11.06 -1.37 -11.08
C LEU A 76 -11.36 -0.97 -9.62
N THR A 77 -11.15 -1.89 -8.67
CA THR A 77 -11.38 -1.59 -7.25
C THR A 77 -10.39 -0.56 -6.75
N ALA A 78 -9.11 -0.69 -7.10
CA ALA A 78 -8.08 0.25 -6.70
C ALA A 78 -8.41 1.68 -7.16
N TYR A 79 -8.77 1.86 -8.42
CA TYR A 79 -9.10 3.18 -8.97
C TYR A 79 -10.38 3.78 -8.36
N LYS A 80 -11.39 2.96 -8.05
CA LYS A 80 -12.57 3.44 -7.30
C LYS A 80 -12.20 3.99 -5.92
N ILE A 81 -11.28 3.33 -5.20
CA ILE A 81 -10.82 3.80 -3.89
C ILE A 81 -9.97 5.06 -4.03
N ILE A 82 -9.12 5.12 -5.07
CA ILE A 82 -8.32 6.30 -5.38
C ILE A 82 -9.21 7.52 -5.63
N ASP A 83 -10.30 7.37 -6.37
CA ASP A 83 -11.25 8.46 -6.62
C ASP A 83 -11.89 8.96 -5.32
N VAL A 84 -12.34 8.05 -4.45
CA VAL A 84 -12.86 8.41 -3.12
C VAL A 84 -11.80 9.10 -2.27
N LEU A 85 -10.55 8.63 -2.33
CA LEU A 85 -9.43 9.19 -1.57
C LEU A 85 -9.05 10.59 -2.07
N LYS A 86 -9.10 10.81 -3.40
CA LYS A 86 -8.79 12.08 -4.05
C LYS A 86 -9.74 13.20 -3.59
N ASP A 87 -11.01 12.87 -3.42
CA ASP A 87 -12.03 13.80 -2.93
C ASP A 87 -12.01 13.99 -1.41
N SER A 88 -11.23 13.15 -0.70
CA SER A 88 -11.13 13.20 0.74
C SER A 88 -10.01 14.14 1.23
N GLN A 89 -10.12 14.61 2.47
CA GLN A 89 -9.07 15.43 3.13
C GLN A 89 -7.99 14.60 3.83
N HIS A 90 -7.90 13.29 3.57
CA HIS A 90 -6.95 12.41 4.26
C HIS A 90 -5.51 12.51 3.73
N ILE A 91 -5.31 13.03 2.52
CA ILE A 91 -3.96 13.22 1.97
C ILE A 91 -3.42 14.57 2.45
N PRO A 92 -2.34 14.57 3.25
CA PRO A 92 -1.77 15.82 3.76
C PRO A 92 -1.28 16.69 2.59
N CYS A 93 -1.60 17.97 2.66
CA CYS A 93 -1.08 18.99 1.77
C CYS A 93 -0.10 19.84 2.56
N HIS A 94 1.19 19.70 2.27
CA HIS A 94 2.20 20.57 2.86
C HIS A 94 2.13 21.95 2.20
N LYS A 95 2.20 23.01 3.00
CA LYS A 95 2.24 24.39 2.49
C LYS A 95 3.66 24.82 2.09
N ASP A 96 4.66 24.03 2.47
CA ASP A 96 6.07 24.39 2.39
C ASP A 96 6.73 23.71 1.19
N GLY A 97 6.59 24.30 0.01
CA GLY A 97 7.44 24.09 -1.18
C GLY A 97 7.49 22.69 -1.81
N GLN A 98 6.87 21.66 -1.22
CA GLN A 98 6.80 20.32 -1.79
C GLN A 98 5.49 20.10 -2.53
N ASP A 99 5.59 19.49 -3.71
CA ASP A 99 4.43 19.10 -4.49
C ASP A 99 3.58 18.08 -3.73
N LYS A 100 2.26 18.29 -3.74
CA LYS A 100 1.30 17.37 -3.14
C LYS A 100 1.42 15.99 -3.80
N ILE A 101 1.60 14.94 -3.00
CA ILE A 101 1.50 13.57 -3.50
C ILE A 101 0.10 13.30 -4.06
N SER A 102 0.01 12.69 -5.24
CA SER A 102 -1.29 12.32 -5.80
C SER A 102 -1.93 11.20 -4.99
N ALA A 103 -3.26 11.16 -4.97
CA ALA A 103 -4.02 10.10 -4.30
C ALA A 103 -3.66 8.70 -4.81
N GLU A 104 -3.51 8.58 -6.12
CA GLU A 104 -3.06 7.37 -6.78
C GLU A 104 -1.69 6.93 -6.26
N LYS A 105 -0.70 7.82 -6.25
CA LYS A 105 0.65 7.49 -5.80
C LYS A 105 0.68 7.10 -4.33
N ALA A 106 -0.04 7.82 -3.48
CA ALA A 106 -0.14 7.51 -2.05
C ALA A 106 -0.78 6.13 -1.82
N PHE A 107 -1.87 5.84 -2.52
CA PHE A 107 -2.60 4.58 -2.38
C PHE A 107 -1.83 3.38 -2.91
N LEU A 108 -1.25 3.47 -4.12
CA LEU A 108 -0.52 2.36 -4.72
C LEU A 108 0.78 2.03 -3.98
N ILE A 109 1.46 3.03 -3.39
CA ILE A 109 2.62 2.77 -2.52
C ILE A 109 2.20 2.01 -1.26
N ALA A 110 1.04 2.30 -0.69
CA ALA A 110 0.54 1.60 0.50
C ALA A 110 0.11 0.15 0.23
N LEU A 111 -0.20 -0.20 -1.03
CA LEU A 111 -0.56 -1.55 -1.45
C LEU A 111 0.64 -2.38 -1.94
N CYS A 112 1.77 -1.74 -2.23
CA CYS A 112 2.95 -2.46 -2.69
C CYS A 112 3.52 -3.31 -1.53
N PRO A 113 3.68 -4.64 -1.71
CA PRO A 113 4.26 -5.51 -0.69
C PRO A 113 5.74 -5.24 -0.42
#